data_AF-A0A9J6BW41-F1
#
_entry.id   AF-A0A9J6BW41-F1
#
_cell.length_a   1.000
_cell.length_b   1.000
_cell.length_c   1.000
_cell.angle_alpha   90.00
_cell.angle_beta   90.00
_cell.angle_gamma   90.00
#
_symmetry.space_group_name_H-M   'P 1'
#
loop_
_entity.id
_entity.type
_entity.pdbx_description
1 polymer ?
#
loop_
_entity_poly.entity_id
_entity_poly.type
_entity_poly.pdbx_seq_one_letter_code
_entity_poly.pdbx_strand_id
1 'polypeptide(L)'
;MIATFSSITPHLKFKKKVISIDNLGFKFHYRGTFLILLICTILVTSRSYIGEHIRCMVGGAPTIPEHVINTFCFFTTTFTVVRHINETMLYKGAIPHPGIGPVYPDDDITHHAYYQWVPFVLFAQAICFYLPHLFWRSWEGGKIKTLVDGLQIILLSKFLQGEEDLKINTNYVIYAKSTLTKKLSTIKMAFLRHITVNRFWATKMIICEVLNLVNLLLQIYITHIFLGRQFLTLGIDYLNEDFNGELSTLDIVFPKVTKCHFHKYGASGSIQKHDALCVMALNVINEKIFIFLWFWYCLLLAVTILSLLWRLVTLYLHSRSNAFNGFVFSLACPGKFNPWDIVTVTNEFYFSDWLFLYYLARNMEPYLFRQMLLEHIIPEIQSERNSMIYGAEIDDDTIKTEKSKLEESADEEYDSDDSLHSEDMENAPSSSLSAVNEKRVKFT
;
A
#
# COMPACT_ATOMS: atom_id res chain seq x y z
N MET A 1 36.88 1.84 -26.12
CA MET A 1 35.85 1.73 -25.06
C MET A 1 34.44 2.23 -25.47
N ILE A 2 34.22 2.71 -26.70
CA ILE A 2 32.90 3.23 -27.17
C ILE A 2 32.16 2.23 -28.10
N ALA A 3 32.84 1.19 -28.60
CA ALA A 3 32.26 0.20 -29.52
C ALA A 3 31.35 -0.85 -28.85
N THR A 4 31.32 -0.96 -27.53
CA THR A 4 30.44 -1.90 -26.81
C THR A 4 29.00 -1.40 -26.68
N PHE A 5 28.74 -0.11 -26.94
CA PHE A 5 27.39 0.45 -26.86
C PHE A 5 26.58 0.32 -28.16
N SER A 6 27.19 0.11 -29.34
CA SER A 6 26.45 -0.01 -30.60
C SER A 6 25.62 -1.31 -30.71
N SER A 7 26.00 -2.35 -29.96
CA SER A 7 25.25 -3.60 -29.84
C SER A 7 24.02 -3.50 -28.91
N ILE A 8 23.98 -2.47 -28.06
CA ILE A 8 22.88 -2.23 -27.11
C ILE A 8 21.80 -1.31 -27.71
N THR A 9 22.14 -0.52 -28.73
CA THR A 9 21.22 0.41 -29.40
C THR A 9 19.96 -0.23 -30.00
N PRO A 10 19.98 -1.41 -30.66
CA PRO A 10 18.75 -2.07 -31.14
C PRO A 10 17.90 -2.71 -30.01
N HIS A 11 18.44 -2.78 -28.78
CA HIS A 11 17.71 -3.15 -27.56
C HIS A 11 17.17 -1.94 -26.79
N LEU A 12 17.34 -0.72 -27.30
CA LEU A 12 16.54 0.46 -26.93
C LEU A 12 15.11 0.27 -27.44
N LYS A 13 14.45 -0.77 -26.93
CA LYS A 13 13.03 -1.00 -27.08
C LYS A 13 12.33 0.30 -26.68
N PHE A 14 11.41 0.76 -27.53
CA PHE A 14 10.38 1.73 -27.17
C PHE A 14 10.02 1.52 -25.71
N LYS A 15 10.30 2.51 -24.85
CA LYS A 15 9.99 2.43 -23.43
C LYS A 15 8.50 2.12 -23.33
N LYS A 16 8.16 0.85 -23.11
CA LYS A 16 6.79 0.45 -22.78
C LYS A 16 6.45 1.28 -21.56
N LYS A 17 5.53 2.25 -21.70
CA LYS A 17 5.05 3.05 -20.59
C LYS A 17 4.67 2.06 -19.49
N VAL A 18 5.42 2.04 -18.40
CA VAL A 18 5.18 1.09 -17.32
C VAL A 18 3.80 1.42 -16.78
N ILE A 19 2.86 0.51 -16.98
CA ILE A 19 1.47 0.67 -16.58
C ILE A 19 1.46 0.84 -15.07
N SER A 20 1.07 2.02 -14.62
CA SER A 20 1.01 2.41 -13.22
C SER A 20 -0.35 2.04 -12.66
N ILE A 21 -0.41 0.90 -11.98
CA ILE A 21 -1.59 0.47 -11.21
C ILE A 21 -1.61 1.09 -9.81
N ASP A 22 -0.52 1.74 -9.39
CA ASP A 22 -0.29 2.18 -8.02
C ASP A 22 -0.30 3.71 -7.87
N ASN A 23 -0.71 4.17 -6.68
CA ASN A 23 -0.56 5.55 -6.24
C ASN A 23 0.87 5.92 -5.90
N LEU A 24 1.14 7.23 -5.84
CA LEU A 24 2.44 7.74 -5.41
C LEU A 24 2.79 7.26 -4.00
N GLY A 25 1.82 7.27 -3.07
CA GLY A 25 1.99 6.75 -1.71
C GLY A 25 2.49 5.30 -1.69
N PHE A 26 1.86 4.39 -2.45
CA PHE A 26 2.34 3.00 -2.57
C PHE A 26 3.80 2.92 -3.02
N LYS A 27 4.19 3.72 -4.02
CA LYS A 27 5.57 3.72 -4.54
C LYS A 27 6.58 4.14 -3.46
N PHE A 28 6.24 5.06 -2.58
CA PHE A 28 7.09 5.40 -1.44
C PHE A 28 7.25 4.24 -0.45
N HIS A 29 6.20 3.46 -0.20
CA HIS A 29 6.27 2.25 0.65
C HIS A 29 7.09 1.13 -0.02
N TYR A 30 6.58 0.52 -1.09
CA TYR A 30 7.14 -0.73 -1.61
C TYR A 30 8.43 -0.53 -2.42
N ARG A 31 8.69 0.66 -2.96
CA ARG A 31 9.88 0.93 -3.79
C ARG A 31 10.89 1.80 -3.05
N GLY A 32 10.45 2.91 -2.47
CA GLY A 32 11.31 3.83 -1.72
C GLY A 32 11.85 3.19 -0.44
N THR A 33 10.94 2.85 0.47
CA THR A 33 11.28 2.35 1.81
C THR A 33 11.92 0.96 1.74
N PHE A 34 11.41 0.07 0.87
CA PHE A 34 12.04 -1.23 0.60
C PHE A 34 13.51 -1.07 0.17
N LEU A 35 13.80 -0.20 -0.79
CA LEU A 35 15.16 0.00 -1.30
C LEU A 35 16.07 0.58 -0.21
N ILE A 36 15.57 1.56 0.54
CA ILE A 36 16.30 2.17 1.66
C ILE A 36 16.66 1.11 2.70
N LEU A 37 15.70 0.31 3.16
CA LEU A 37 15.95 -0.72 4.17
C LEU A 37 16.88 -1.82 3.66
N LEU A 38 16.80 -2.17 2.38
CA LEU A 38 17.72 -3.12 1.75
C LEU A 38 19.14 -2.57 1.69
N ILE A 39 19.33 -1.29 1.34
CA ILE A 39 20.64 -0.63 1.38
C ILE A 39 21.17 -0.58 2.81
N CYS A 40 20.34 -0.21 3.80
CA CYS A 40 20.73 -0.21 5.21
C CYS A 40 21.16 -1.60 5.68
N THR A 41 20.43 -2.66 5.28
CA THR A 41 20.77 -4.05 5.59
C THR A 41 22.13 -4.44 5.01
N ILE A 42 22.40 -4.08 3.75
CA ILE A 42 23.70 -4.34 3.10
C ILE A 42 24.81 -3.57 3.83
N LEU A 43 24.56 -2.32 4.21
CA LEU A 43 25.54 -1.49 4.89
C LEU A 43 25.94 -2.07 6.25
N VAL A 44 24.97 -2.47 7.08
CA VAL A 44 25.21 -3.09 8.40
C VAL A 44 25.94 -4.44 8.28
N THR A 45 25.68 -5.20 7.21
CA THR A 45 26.32 -6.51 6.99
C THR A 45 27.72 -6.39 6.35
N SER A 46 28.09 -5.23 5.84
CA SER A 46 29.34 -5.02 5.12
C SER A 46 30.56 -4.97 6.06
N ARG A 47 31.18 -6.14 6.30
CA ARG A 47 32.40 -6.23 7.13
C ARG A 47 33.60 -5.48 6.54
N SER A 48 33.69 -5.39 5.21
CA SER A 48 34.85 -4.79 4.52
C SER A 48 35.03 -3.30 4.79
N TYR A 49 33.97 -2.56 5.13
CA TYR A 49 34.03 -1.13 5.43
C TYR A 49 34.16 -0.83 6.93
N ILE A 50 33.70 -1.75 7.79
CA ILE A 50 33.52 -1.52 9.23
C ILE A 50 34.66 -2.13 10.04
N GLY A 51 35.31 -3.18 9.53
CA GLY A 51 36.27 -3.98 10.28
C GLY A 51 35.58 -5.04 11.14
N GLU A 52 36.19 -5.38 12.29
CA GLU A 52 35.57 -6.28 13.26
C GLU A 52 34.45 -5.57 14.02
N HIS A 53 33.30 -6.24 14.19
CA HIS A 53 32.09 -5.68 14.80
C HIS A 53 32.31 -5.15 16.22
N ILE A 54 33.20 -5.80 16.97
CA ILE A 54 33.57 -5.42 18.33
C ILE A 54 35.08 -5.63 18.52
N ARG A 55 35.74 -4.66 19.15
CA ARG A 55 37.16 -4.72 19.54
C ARG A 55 37.25 -4.50 21.04
N CYS A 56 37.75 -5.49 21.77
CA CYS A 56 37.83 -5.44 23.22
C CYS A 56 39.28 -5.35 23.71
N MET A 57 39.49 -4.50 24.70
CA MET A 57 40.74 -4.40 25.45
C MET A 57 40.55 -4.97 26.86
N VAL A 58 41.49 -5.82 27.28
CA VAL A 58 41.53 -6.38 28.64
C VAL A 58 42.82 -5.90 29.29
N GLY A 59 42.69 -5.14 30.37
CA GLY A 59 43.85 -4.64 31.12
C GLY A 59 44.61 -5.79 31.78
N GLY A 60 45.91 -5.92 31.48
CA GLY A 60 46.86 -6.71 32.29
C GLY A 60 46.86 -8.23 32.13
N ALA A 61 46.17 -8.82 31.13
CA ALA A 61 46.16 -10.27 30.91
C ALA A 61 46.75 -10.67 29.55
N PRO A 62 48.09 -10.72 29.38
CA PRO A 62 48.74 -11.17 28.13
C PRO A 62 48.47 -12.65 27.78
N THR A 63 47.68 -13.37 28.58
CA THR A 63 47.43 -14.81 28.44
C THR A 63 46.15 -15.16 27.69
N ILE A 64 45.31 -14.18 27.32
CA ILE A 64 44.05 -14.44 26.60
C ILE A 64 44.14 -13.86 25.18
N PRO A 65 44.01 -14.68 24.12
CA PRO A 65 44.00 -14.17 22.75
C PRO A 65 42.85 -13.19 22.52
N GLU A 66 43.12 -12.04 21.89
CA GLU A 66 42.13 -10.98 21.62
C GLU A 66 40.90 -11.51 20.88
N HIS A 67 41.10 -12.37 19.88
CA HIS A 67 39.99 -12.94 19.09
C HIS A 67 38.98 -13.73 19.94
N VAL A 68 39.42 -14.39 21.02
CA VAL A 68 38.55 -15.15 21.93
C VAL A 68 37.66 -14.19 22.71
N ILE A 69 38.25 -13.11 23.22
CA ILE A 69 37.50 -12.09 23.98
C ILE A 69 36.54 -11.35 23.06
N ASN A 70 36.99 -10.91 21.87
CA ASN A 70 36.14 -10.24 20.89
C ASN A 70 34.95 -11.13 20.52
N THR A 71 35.18 -12.41 20.25
CA THR A 71 34.10 -13.36 19.91
C THR A 71 33.18 -13.60 21.10
N PHE A 72 33.73 -13.84 22.28
CA PHE A 72 32.95 -14.09 23.49
C PHE A 72 32.07 -12.89 23.84
N CYS A 73 32.63 -11.68 23.85
CA CYS A 73 31.90 -10.44 24.15
C CYS A 73 31.00 -9.98 23.00
N PHE A 74 31.21 -10.49 21.78
CA PHE A 74 30.25 -10.28 20.71
C PHE A 74 28.98 -11.11 20.93
N PHE A 75 29.12 -12.40 21.28
CA PHE A 75 27.97 -13.30 21.49
C PHE A 75 27.33 -13.13 22.86
N THR A 76 28.14 -12.90 23.89
CA THR A 76 27.71 -12.58 25.24
C THR A 76 27.37 -11.11 25.29
N THR A 77 26.15 -10.76 25.70
CA THR A 77 25.67 -9.37 25.75
C THR A 77 26.64 -8.48 26.52
N THR A 78 26.99 -7.33 25.95
CA THR A 78 27.73 -6.29 26.66
C THR A 78 26.77 -5.40 27.44
N PHE A 79 27.29 -4.56 28.33
CA PHE A 79 26.43 -3.72 29.16
C PHE A 79 27.04 -2.35 29.45
N THR A 80 26.19 -1.39 29.83
CA THR A 80 26.57 -0.10 30.40
C THR A 80 25.93 0.08 31.77
N VAL A 81 26.54 0.90 32.62
CA VAL A 81 26.07 1.18 33.98
C VAL A 81 25.38 2.53 33.98
N VAL A 82 24.09 2.57 34.33
CA VAL A 82 23.24 3.76 34.21
C VAL A 82 23.76 4.93 35.06
N ARG A 83 24.27 4.64 36.27
CA ARG A 83 24.85 5.64 37.17
C ARG A 83 25.99 6.45 36.55
N HIS A 84 26.74 5.85 35.62
CA HIS A 84 27.89 6.49 34.96
C HIS A 84 27.50 7.19 33.64
N ILE A 85 26.22 7.30 33.31
CA ILE A 85 25.71 8.08 32.18
C ILE A 85 25.38 9.49 32.68
N ASN A 86 26.42 10.25 33.08
CA ASN A 86 26.27 11.62 33.58
C ASN A 86 27.37 12.53 33.03
N GLU A 87 26.97 13.59 32.34
CA GLU A 87 27.85 14.61 31.76
C GLU A 87 28.78 15.25 32.78
N THR A 88 28.30 15.48 34.00
CA THR A 88 29.11 16.13 35.05
C THR A 88 30.29 15.26 35.50
N MET A 89 30.15 13.94 35.43
CA MET A 89 31.22 12.99 35.76
C MET A 89 32.23 12.88 34.61
N LEU A 90 31.77 13.03 33.37
CA LEU A 90 32.61 13.07 32.18
C LEU A 90 33.48 14.34 32.18
N TYR A 91 32.87 15.51 32.38
CA TYR A 91 33.57 16.81 32.45
C TYR A 91 34.63 16.86 33.55
N LYS A 92 34.37 16.22 34.70
CA LYS A 92 35.32 16.14 35.83
C LYS A 92 36.44 15.12 35.61
N GLY A 93 36.45 14.40 34.49
CA GLY A 93 37.42 13.34 34.19
C GLY A 93 37.33 12.13 35.14
N ALA A 94 36.20 11.97 35.84
CA ALA A 94 36.00 10.87 36.79
C ALA A 94 35.71 9.53 36.08
N ILE A 95 35.26 9.60 34.82
CA ILE A 95 34.99 8.45 33.95
C ILE A 95 35.58 8.69 32.55
N PRO A 96 36.14 7.65 31.89
CA PRO A 96 36.75 7.80 30.57
C PRO A 96 35.72 7.89 29.44
N HIS A 97 34.56 7.24 29.59
CA HIS A 97 33.45 7.26 28.64
C HIS A 97 32.12 7.13 29.39
N PRO A 98 31.00 7.62 28.82
CA PRO A 98 29.67 7.48 29.39
C PRO A 98 29.30 6.01 29.64
N GLY A 99 28.73 5.73 30.82
CA GLY A 99 28.24 4.40 31.17
C GLY A 99 29.33 3.38 31.55
N ILE A 100 30.59 3.83 31.70
CA ILE A 100 31.72 2.98 32.07
C ILE A 100 32.25 3.35 33.46
N GLY A 101 32.30 2.36 34.35
CA GLY A 101 32.89 2.52 35.66
C GLY A 101 32.89 1.23 36.50
N PRO A 102 33.26 1.33 37.78
CA PRO A 102 33.10 0.23 38.73
C PRO A 102 31.61 -0.08 38.91
N VAL A 103 31.29 -1.38 38.95
CA VAL A 103 29.93 -1.92 39.10
C VAL A 103 29.74 -2.30 40.56
N TYR A 104 28.75 -1.71 41.24
CA TYR A 104 28.32 -2.12 42.57
C TYR A 104 27.04 -2.97 42.50
N PRO A 105 26.70 -3.74 43.56
CA PRO A 105 25.51 -4.60 43.57
C PRO A 105 24.19 -3.85 43.37
N ASP A 106 24.13 -2.60 43.81
CA ASP A 106 22.93 -1.75 43.72
C ASP A 106 22.86 -0.91 42.43
N ASP A 107 23.81 -1.09 41.50
CA ASP A 107 23.85 -0.33 40.25
C ASP A 107 22.91 -0.93 39.19
N ASP A 108 22.09 -0.08 38.55
CA ASP A 108 21.29 -0.46 37.38
C ASP A 108 22.18 -0.66 36.14
N ILE A 109 22.06 -1.85 35.53
CA ILE A 109 22.85 -2.27 34.36
C ILE A 109 21.92 -2.44 33.14
N THR A 110 22.28 -1.80 32.04
CA THR A 110 21.59 -1.94 30.76
C THR A 110 22.38 -2.85 29.84
N HIS A 111 21.79 -3.98 29.44
CA HIS A 111 22.39 -4.94 28.52
C HIS A 111 22.11 -4.58 27.06
N HIS A 112 23.16 -4.57 26.24
CA HIS A 112 23.13 -4.25 24.82
C HIS A 112 23.33 -5.53 24.00
N ALA A 113 22.24 -6.05 23.45
CA ALA A 113 22.23 -7.23 22.59
C ALA A 113 21.57 -7.00 21.22
N TYR A 114 20.90 -5.86 21.03
CA TYR A 114 20.09 -5.58 19.84
C TYR A 114 20.92 -5.55 18.56
N TYR A 115 22.19 -5.11 18.61
CA TYR A 115 23.05 -4.95 17.43
C TYR A 115 23.27 -6.26 16.65
N GLN A 116 23.20 -7.41 17.32
CA GLN A 116 23.26 -8.73 16.69
C GLN A 116 22.06 -8.98 15.76
N TRP A 117 20.91 -8.41 16.12
CA TRP A 117 19.62 -8.62 15.46
C TRP A 117 19.27 -7.56 14.42
N VAL A 118 19.94 -6.40 14.44
CA VAL A 118 19.70 -5.28 13.52
C VAL A 118 19.58 -5.71 12.05
N PRO A 119 20.53 -6.46 11.45
CA PRO A 119 20.44 -6.80 10.03
C PRO A 119 19.22 -7.68 9.71
N PHE A 120 18.85 -8.60 10.62
CA PHE A 120 17.68 -9.47 10.43
C PHE A 120 16.38 -8.69 10.55
N VAL A 121 16.31 -7.78 11.52
CA VAL A 121 15.16 -6.89 11.70
C VAL A 121 15.00 -6.01 10.47
N LEU A 122 16.02 -5.25 10.06
CA LEU A 122 15.94 -4.36 8.88
C LEU A 122 15.51 -5.10 7.60
N PHE A 123 16.02 -6.32 7.39
CA PHE A 123 15.61 -7.15 6.26
C PHE A 123 14.14 -7.60 6.34
N ALA A 124 13.70 -8.05 7.52
CA ALA A 124 12.30 -8.42 7.75
C ALA A 124 11.37 -7.21 7.57
N GLN A 125 11.76 -6.03 8.06
CA GLN A 125 11.02 -4.78 7.85
C GLN A 125 10.90 -4.46 6.36
N ALA A 126 11.97 -4.62 5.59
CA ALA A 126 11.95 -4.41 4.14
C ALA A 126 10.89 -5.30 3.48
N ILE A 127 10.88 -6.60 3.78
CA ILE A 127 9.87 -7.54 3.26
C ILE A 127 8.46 -7.08 3.65
N CYS A 128 8.23 -6.71 4.91
CA CYS A 128 6.93 -6.25 5.37
C CYS A 128 6.41 -5.01 4.61
N PHE A 129 7.28 -4.05 4.26
CA PHE A 129 6.90 -2.90 3.41
C PHE A 129 6.56 -3.28 1.96
N TYR A 130 7.01 -4.45 1.49
CA TYR A 130 6.67 -4.96 0.16
C TYR A 130 5.35 -5.76 0.14
N LEU A 131 4.93 -6.34 1.27
CA LEU A 131 3.75 -7.21 1.37
C LEU A 131 2.44 -6.56 0.91
N PRO A 132 2.07 -5.32 1.31
CA PRO A 132 0.81 -4.71 0.87
C PRO A 132 0.72 -4.57 -0.65
N HIS A 133 1.85 -4.29 -1.32
CA HIS A 133 1.90 -4.21 -2.78
C HIS A 133 1.80 -5.59 -3.43
N LEU A 134 2.37 -6.64 -2.83
CA LEU A 134 2.18 -8.01 -3.31
C LEU A 134 0.71 -8.44 -3.25
N PHE A 135 0.02 -8.13 -2.15
CA PHE A 135 -1.42 -8.39 -2.04
C PHE A 135 -2.21 -7.61 -3.08
N TRP A 136 -1.92 -6.32 -3.26
CA TRP A 136 -2.57 -5.50 -4.28
C TRP A 136 -2.35 -6.07 -5.69
N ARG A 137 -1.11 -6.41 -6.04
CA ARG A 137 -0.76 -6.97 -7.34
C ARG A 137 -1.46 -8.30 -7.60
N SER A 138 -1.58 -9.15 -6.58
CA SER A 138 -2.32 -10.41 -6.68
C SER A 138 -3.81 -10.18 -6.92
N TRP A 139 -4.42 -9.25 -6.20
CA TRP A 139 -5.85 -8.91 -6.33
C TRP A 139 -6.20 -8.19 -7.63
N GLU A 140 -5.31 -7.32 -8.13
CA GLU A 140 -5.43 -6.66 -9.42
C GLU A 140 -5.47 -7.68 -10.57
N GLY A 141 -4.68 -8.75 -10.48
CA GLY A 141 -4.65 -9.83 -11.48
C GLY A 141 -4.22 -9.38 -12.88
N GLY A 142 -3.60 -8.19 -13.00
CA GLY A 142 -3.20 -7.61 -14.28
C GLY A 142 -4.34 -7.09 -15.16
N LYS A 143 -5.53 -6.87 -14.60
CA LYS A 143 -6.71 -6.41 -15.34
C LYS A 143 -6.44 -5.14 -16.14
N ILE A 144 -5.99 -4.06 -15.50
CA ILE A 144 -5.67 -2.80 -16.20
C ILE A 144 -4.68 -3.02 -17.34
N LYS A 145 -3.65 -3.86 -17.12
CA LYS A 145 -2.63 -4.13 -18.13
C LYS A 145 -3.20 -4.83 -19.36
N THR A 146 -4.01 -5.88 -19.16
CA THR A 146 -4.64 -6.63 -20.26
C THR A 146 -5.57 -5.74 -21.06
N LEU A 147 -6.31 -4.84 -20.40
CA LEU A 147 -7.21 -3.90 -21.04
C LEU A 147 -6.45 -2.85 -21.88
N VAL A 148 -5.40 -2.24 -21.32
CA VAL A 148 -4.58 -1.25 -22.02
C VAL A 148 -3.88 -1.89 -23.23
N ASP A 149 -3.26 -3.06 -23.05
CA ASP A 149 -2.55 -3.77 -24.13
C ASP A 149 -3.55 -4.18 -25.25
N GLY A 150 -4.72 -4.72 -24.91
CA GLY A 150 -5.75 -5.10 -25.90
C GLY A 150 -6.29 -3.91 -26.70
N LEU A 151 -6.42 -2.76 -26.06
CA LEU A 151 -6.95 -1.55 -26.67
C LEU A 151 -5.94 -0.80 -27.54
N GLN A 152 -4.67 -0.81 -27.16
CA GLN A 152 -3.61 -0.31 -28.03
C GLN A 152 -3.49 -1.11 -29.33
N ILE A 153 -3.69 -2.43 -29.27
CA ILE A 153 -3.72 -3.30 -30.45
C ILE A 153 -4.88 -2.91 -31.38
N ILE A 154 -6.06 -2.63 -30.83
CA ILE A 154 -7.22 -2.17 -31.60
C ILE A 154 -6.92 -0.84 -32.31
N LEU A 155 -6.35 0.14 -31.61
CA LEU A 155 -6.01 1.43 -32.22
C LEU A 155 -5.04 1.26 -33.38
N LEU A 156 -4.00 0.45 -33.19
CA LEU A 156 -3.00 0.16 -34.21
C LEU A 156 -3.64 -0.49 -35.45
N SER A 157 -4.61 -1.39 -35.26
CA SER A 157 -5.37 -1.98 -36.38
C SER A 157 -6.29 -0.98 -37.10
N LYS A 158 -6.81 0.05 -36.43
CA LYS A 158 -7.62 1.10 -37.06
C LYS A 158 -6.78 1.99 -37.99
N PHE A 159 -5.54 2.30 -37.59
CA PHE A 159 -4.63 3.13 -38.39
C PHE A 159 -4.00 2.40 -39.57
N LEU A 160 -3.84 1.07 -39.49
CA LEU A 160 -3.09 0.32 -40.49
C LEU A 160 -3.88 -0.07 -41.75
N GLN A 161 -5.20 0.20 -41.83
CA GLN A 161 -6.05 0.12 -43.04
C GLN A 161 -5.71 -1.01 -44.06
N GLY A 162 -5.18 -2.13 -43.60
CA GLY A 162 -4.84 -3.28 -44.43
C GLY A 162 -6.05 -4.19 -44.55
N GLU A 163 -6.34 -4.66 -45.75
CA GLU A 163 -7.36 -5.69 -45.99
C GLU A 163 -6.90 -7.08 -45.51
N GLU A 164 -5.60 -7.26 -45.23
CA GLU A 164 -4.99 -8.54 -44.85
C GLU A 164 -4.38 -8.53 -43.45
N ASP A 165 -4.36 -9.70 -42.81
CA ASP A 165 -3.79 -9.90 -41.48
C ASP A 165 -2.25 -9.86 -41.54
N LEU A 166 -1.66 -8.72 -41.21
CA LEU A 166 -0.20 -8.57 -41.17
C LEU A 166 0.37 -9.15 -39.87
N LYS A 167 1.12 -10.25 -39.99
CA LYS A 167 1.93 -10.82 -38.90
C LYS A 167 3.31 -10.19 -38.92
N ILE A 168 3.55 -9.20 -38.06
CA ILE A 168 4.86 -8.53 -37.96
C ILE A 168 5.87 -9.40 -37.19
N ASN A 169 5.40 -10.29 -36.29
CA ASN A 169 6.21 -11.33 -35.63
C ASN A 169 5.32 -12.41 -34.96
N THR A 170 5.88 -13.51 -34.45
CA THR A 170 5.15 -14.64 -33.82
C THR A 170 4.19 -14.27 -32.68
N ASN A 171 4.29 -13.07 -32.10
CA ASN A 171 3.44 -12.58 -31.01
C ASN A 171 2.51 -11.41 -31.35
N TYR A 172 2.56 -10.86 -32.57
CA TYR A 172 1.77 -9.67 -32.93
C TYR A 172 1.08 -9.88 -34.28
N VAL A 173 -0.23 -10.16 -34.22
CA VAL A 173 -1.13 -10.26 -35.38
C VAL A 173 -1.95 -8.98 -35.43
N ILE A 174 -1.87 -8.26 -36.54
CA ILE A 174 -2.74 -7.12 -36.84
C ILE A 174 -3.93 -7.67 -37.62
N TYR A 175 -5.15 -7.39 -37.16
CA TYR A 175 -6.38 -7.97 -37.72
C TYR A 175 -7.01 -7.04 -38.76
N ALA A 176 -7.51 -7.61 -39.86
CA ALA A 176 -8.28 -6.91 -40.88
C ALA A 176 -9.61 -6.34 -40.35
N LYS A 177 -10.15 -5.32 -41.06
CA LYS A 177 -11.32 -4.50 -40.65
C LYS A 177 -12.59 -5.30 -40.31
N SER A 178 -12.85 -6.44 -40.96
CA SER A 178 -14.04 -7.29 -40.74
C SER A 178 -13.89 -8.28 -39.57
N THR A 179 -12.67 -8.75 -39.30
CA THR A 179 -12.33 -9.56 -38.11
C THR A 179 -12.18 -8.68 -36.87
N LEU A 180 -11.77 -7.42 -37.08
CA LEU A 180 -11.64 -6.40 -36.06
C LEU A 180 -12.97 -6.11 -35.37
N THR A 181 -14.07 -5.93 -36.09
CA THR A 181 -15.39 -5.64 -35.47
C THR A 181 -15.88 -6.78 -34.57
N LYS A 182 -15.62 -8.03 -34.94
CA LYS A 182 -15.95 -9.23 -34.14
C LYS A 182 -15.05 -9.39 -32.90
N LYS A 183 -13.75 -9.10 -33.03
CA LYS A 183 -12.84 -9.10 -31.86
C LYS A 183 -13.08 -7.90 -30.95
N LEU A 184 -13.43 -6.75 -31.52
CA LEU A 184 -13.79 -5.53 -30.80
C LEU A 184 -15.04 -5.77 -29.94
N SER A 185 -16.11 -6.37 -30.49
CA SER A 185 -17.30 -6.71 -29.71
C SER A 185 -17.00 -7.72 -28.59
N THR A 186 -16.11 -8.68 -28.83
CA THR A 186 -15.69 -9.66 -27.81
C THR A 186 -14.88 -8.99 -26.68
N ILE A 187 -13.93 -8.11 -27.02
CA ILE A 187 -13.14 -7.35 -26.04
C ILE A 187 -14.02 -6.33 -25.31
N LYS A 188 -14.98 -5.72 -26.00
CA LYS A 188 -16.00 -4.80 -25.45
C LYS A 188 -16.87 -5.50 -24.42
N MET A 189 -17.43 -6.68 -24.74
CA MET A 189 -18.19 -7.47 -23.78
C MET A 189 -17.32 -7.95 -22.60
N ALA A 190 -16.06 -8.32 -22.85
CA ALA A 190 -15.14 -8.66 -21.77
C ALA A 190 -14.85 -7.44 -20.87
N PHE A 191 -14.61 -6.26 -21.46
CA PHE A 191 -14.35 -5.00 -20.77
C PHE A 191 -15.53 -4.57 -19.90
N LEU A 192 -16.74 -4.56 -20.45
CA LEU A 192 -17.95 -4.17 -19.74
C LEU A 192 -18.27 -5.14 -18.62
N ARG A 193 -18.18 -6.44 -18.89
CA ARG A 193 -18.30 -7.47 -17.86
C ARG A 193 -17.26 -7.29 -16.76
N HIS A 194 -16.04 -6.83 -17.07
CA HIS A 194 -15.02 -6.59 -16.05
C HIS A 194 -15.22 -5.31 -15.25
N ILE A 195 -15.82 -4.26 -15.83
CA ILE A 195 -16.22 -3.05 -15.10
C ILE A 195 -17.42 -3.34 -14.21
N THR A 196 -18.49 -3.91 -14.74
CA THR A 196 -19.75 -4.10 -14.00
C THR A 196 -19.66 -5.17 -12.91
N VAL A 197 -18.87 -6.24 -13.12
CA VAL A 197 -18.76 -7.36 -12.17
C VAL A 197 -17.77 -7.06 -11.03
N ASN A 198 -16.86 -6.09 -11.17
CA ASN A 198 -15.75 -5.91 -10.23
C ASN A 198 -15.94 -4.73 -9.26
N ARG A 199 -17.14 -4.61 -8.67
CA ARG A 199 -17.50 -3.61 -7.65
C ARG A 199 -16.56 -3.53 -6.44
N PHE A 200 -15.79 -4.59 -6.18
CA PHE A 200 -14.83 -4.66 -5.07
C PHE A 200 -13.41 -4.18 -5.41
N TRP A 201 -13.16 -3.76 -6.65
CA TRP A 201 -11.82 -3.37 -7.09
C TRP A 201 -11.26 -2.19 -6.28
N ALA A 202 -12.00 -1.09 -6.16
CA ALA A 202 -11.56 0.05 -5.37
C ALA A 202 -11.53 -0.23 -3.88
N THR A 203 -12.45 -1.05 -3.36
CA THR A 203 -12.45 -1.46 -1.94
C THR A 203 -11.17 -2.20 -1.60
N LYS A 204 -10.74 -3.14 -2.44
CA LYS A 204 -9.45 -3.85 -2.30
C LYS A 204 -8.28 -2.89 -2.32
N MET A 205 -8.31 -1.87 -3.17
CA MET A 205 -7.27 -0.83 -3.21
C MET A 205 -7.20 -0.04 -1.91
N ILE A 206 -8.35 0.43 -1.42
CA ILE A 206 -8.45 1.19 -0.16
C ILE A 206 -7.95 0.34 1.01
N ILE A 207 -8.31 -0.95 1.07
CA ILE A 207 -7.80 -1.88 2.08
C ILE A 207 -6.28 -1.94 2.04
N CYS A 208 -5.66 -2.04 0.86
CA CYS A 208 -4.21 -2.01 0.74
C CYS A 208 -3.58 -0.65 1.13
N GLU A 209 -4.27 0.47 0.87
CA GLU A 209 -3.83 1.81 1.32
C GLU A 209 -3.83 1.91 2.85
N VAL A 210 -4.89 1.41 3.50
CA VAL A 210 -4.97 1.32 4.97
C VAL A 210 -3.93 0.35 5.52
N LEU A 211 -3.71 -0.79 4.86
CA LEU A 211 -2.71 -1.77 5.25
C LEU A 211 -1.29 -1.19 5.22
N ASN A 212 -0.98 -0.28 4.30
CA ASN A 212 0.31 0.45 4.32
C ASN A 212 0.45 1.33 5.56
N LEU A 213 -0.62 2.03 5.97
CA LEU A 213 -0.60 2.84 7.19
C LEU A 213 -0.41 1.95 8.42
N VAL A 214 -1.18 0.87 8.53
CA VAL A 214 -1.06 -0.10 9.63
C VAL A 214 0.34 -0.71 9.67
N ASN A 215 0.89 -1.10 8.52
CA ASN A 215 2.26 -1.61 8.45
C ASN A 215 3.26 -0.54 8.93
N LEU A 216 3.17 0.71 8.48
CA LEU A 216 4.06 1.78 8.93
C LEU A 216 4.00 1.98 10.45
N LEU A 217 2.79 2.06 11.04
CA LEU A 217 2.63 2.20 12.49
C LEU A 217 3.21 1.00 13.24
N LEU A 218 2.99 -0.21 12.73
CA LEU A 218 3.57 -1.43 13.29
C LEU A 218 5.09 -1.41 13.22
N GLN A 219 5.68 -0.96 12.11
CA GLN A 219 7.14 -0.86 11.98
C GLN A 219 7.75 0.17 12.93
N ILE A 220 7.10 1.32 13.11
CA ILE A 220 7.52 2.33 14.11
C ILE A 220 7.46 1.72 15.52
N TYR A 221 6.38 1.00 15.85
CA TYR A 221 6.20 0.37 17.16
C TYR A 221 7.21 -0.75 17.42
N ILE A 222 7.45 -1.63 16.44
CA ILE A 222 8.48 -2.69 16.54
C ILE A 222 9.85 -2.05 16.76
N THR A 223 10.18 -1.01 16.00
CA THR A 223 11.46 -0.30 16.15
C THR A 223 11.58 0.37 17.52
N HIS A 224 10.48 0.92 18.03
CA HIS A 224 10.42 1.50 19.38
C HIS A 224 10.70 0.49 20.49
N ILE A 225 10.09 -0.70 20.44
CA ILE A 225 10.39 -1.77 21.40
C ILE A 225 11.83 -2.25 21.23
N PHE A 226 12.29 -2.42 19.99
CA PHE A 226 13.61 -2.94 19.69
C PHE A 226 14.76 -2.07 20.24
N LEU A 227 14.58 -0.75 20.27
CA LEU A 227 15.56 0.21 20.83
C LEU A 227 15.28 0.54 22.32
N GLY A 228 14.54 -0.30 23.05
CA GLY A 228 14.32 -0.07 24.48
C GLY A 228 13.42 1.14 24.80
N ARG A 229 12.42 1.41 23.95
CA ARG A 229 11.43 2.50 24.09
C ARG A 229 11.95 3.92 23.93
N GLN A 230 13.07 4.10 23.23
CA GLN A 230 13.66 5.44 22.99
C GLN A 230 13.46 5.94 21.55
N PHE A 231 13.00 5.10 20.62
CA PHE A 231 12.92 5.48 19.20
C PHE A 231 11.93 6.62 18.90
N LEU A 232 10.82 6.75 19.64
CA LEU A 232 9.79 7.74 19.30
C LEU A 232 10.28 9.17 19.58
N THR A 233 11.01 9.36 20.69
CA THR A 233 11.56 10.67 21.08
C THR A 233 12.90 10.96 20.39
N LEU A 234 13.63 9.93 19.95
CA LEU A 234 14.96 10.02 19.35
C LEU A 234 15.16 11.20 18.40
N GLY A 235 14.28 11.39 17.41
CA GLY A 235 14.44 12.48 16.44
C GLY A 235 14.11 13.86 16.98
N ILE A 236 13.18 13.96 17.94
CA ILE A 236 12.86 15.23 18.62
C ILE A 236 14.01 15.62 19.54
N ASP A 237 14.51 14.66 20.32
CA ASP A 237 15.63 14.84 21.23
C ASP A 237 16.89 15.24 20.45
N TYR A 238 17.16 14.59 19.31
CA TYR A 238 18.27 14.96 18.40
C TYR A 238 18.14 16.37 17.79
N LEU A 239 16.93 16.85 17.51
CA LEU A 239 16.71 18.20 16.99
C LEU A 239 16.84 19.29 18.07
N ASN A 240 16.51 18.94 19.31
CA ASN A 240 16.60 19.84 20.47
C ASN A 240 17.96 19.75 21.17
N GLU A 241 18.88 18.92 20.67
CA GLU A 241 20.17 18.68 21.29
C GLU A 241 21.12 19.87 21.09
N ASP A 242 21.76 20.28 22.17
CA ASP A 242 22.87 21.23 22.12
C ASP A 242 24.14 20.50 21.68
N PHE A 243 24.51 20.63 20.40
CA PHE A 243 25.72 20.02 19.81
C PHE A 243 27.06 20.46 20.44
N ASN A 244 27.02 21.32 21.46
CA ASN A 244 28.19 21.74 22.24
C ASN A 244 28.44 20.84 23.46
N GLY A 245 27.48 19.96 23.82
CA GLY A 245 27.63 19.00 24.91
C GLY A 245 28.58 17.84 24.56
N GLU A 246 29.21 17.25 25.57
CA GLU A 246 30.08 16.07 25.40
C GLU A 246 29.29 14.74 25.34
N LEU A 247 28.02 14.75 25.71
CA LEU A 247 27.13 13.59 25.66
C LEU A 247 26.00 13.85 24.66
N SER A 248 25.91 13.00 23.63
CA SER A 248 24.78 13.05 22.71
C SER A 248 23.66 12.11 23.10
N THR A 249 22.42 12.41 22.71
CA THR A 249 21.27 11.49 22.88
C THR A 249 21.58 10.14 22.21
N LEU A 250 22.29 10.19 21.08
CA LEU A 250 22.70 9.01 20.32
C LEU A 250 23.68 8.14 21.11
N ASP A 251 24.54 8.70 21.96
CA ASP A 251 25.48 7.92 22.78
C ASP A 251 24.77 7.12 23.89
N ILE A 252 23.58 7.58 24.32
CA ILE A 252 22.76 6.88 25.33
C ILE A 252 22.04 5.68 24.68
N VAL A 253 21.41 5.89 23.53
CA VAL A 253 20.65 4.83 22.81
C VAL A 253 21.60 3.84 22.12
N PHE A 254 22.70 4.37 21.56
CA PHE A 254 23.70 3.63 20.78
C PHE A 254 25.09 3.81 21.39
N PRO A 255 25.38 3.17 22.55
CA PRO A 255 26.70 3.29 23.16
C PRO A 255 27.78 2.74 22.22
N LYS A 256 28.83 3.55 22.00
CA LYS A 256 30.00 3.16 21.19
C LYS A 256 31.01 2.33 21.98
N VAL A 257 30.98 2.45 23.31
CA VAL A 257 31.87 1.75 24.22
C VAL A 257 31.04 1.07 25.30
N THR A 258 31.32 -0.21 25.56
CA THR A 258 30.58 -1.04 26.53
C THR A 258 31.52 -1.89 27.36
N LYS A 259 31.00 -2.43 28.47
CA LYS A 259 31.72 -3.33 29.35
C LYS A 259 31.28 -4.78 29.11
N CYS A 260 32.23 -5.71 29.23
CA CYS A 260 31.99 -7.14 29.16
C CYS A 260 32.75 -7.85 30.29
N HIS A 261 32.15 -8.90 30.85
CA HIS A 261 32.77 -9.71 31.90
C HIS A 261 33.15 -11.08 31.35
N PHE A 262 34.46 -11.33 31.27
CA PHE A 262 34.99 -12.63 30.87
C PHE A 262 35.44 -13.41 32.10
N HIS A 263 34.88 -14.60 32.31
CA HIS A 263 35.24 -15.47 33.43
C HIS A 263 36.18 -16.58 32.96
N LYS A 264 37.30 -16.74 33.66
CA LYS A 264 38.30 -17.78 33.38
C LYS A 264 38.67 -18.49 34.68
N TYR A 265 38.99 -19.78 34.61
CA TYR A 265 39.57 -20.48 35.76
C TYR A 265 41.07 -20.17 35.89
N GLY A 266 41.49 -19.75 37.07
CA GLY A 266 42.91 -19.59 37.42
C GLY A 266 43.59 -20.95 37.67
N ALA A 267 44.91 -20.95 37.86
CA ALA A 267 45.70 -22.17 38.09
C ALA A 267 45.24 -22.97 39.34
N SER A 268 44.62 -22.31 40.31
CA SER A 268 44.05 -22.93 41.53
C SER A 268 42.62 -23.46 41.34
N GLY A 269 42.02 -23.33 40.15
CA GLY A 269 40.61 -23.67 39.90
C GLY A 269 39.61 -22.64 40.42
N SER A 270 40.06 -21.51 40.98
CA SER A 270 39.20 -20.38 41.35
C SER A 270 38.77 -19.58 40.12
N ILE A 271 37.51 -19.09 40.11
CA ILE A 271 36.99 -18.22 39.05
C ILE A 271 37.68 -16.85 39.14
N GLN A 272 38.31 -16.43 38.04
CA GLN A 272 38.88 -15.10 37.84
C GLN A 272 38.00 -14.31 36.87
N LYS A 273 37.59 -13.12 37.28
CA LYS A 273 36.79 -12.19 36.49
C LYS A 273 37.71 -11.18 35.81
N HIS A 274 37.64 -11.11 34.49
CA HIS A 274 38.35 -10.14 33.67
C HIS A 274 37.35 -9.14 33.08
N ASP A 275 37.57 -7.86 33.35
CA ASP A 275 36.79 -6.78 32.80
C ASP A 275 37.38 -6.37 31.45
N ALA A 276 36.58 -6.49 30.39
CA ALA A 276 36.92 -6.04 29.06
C ALA A 276 36.15 -4.75 28.74
N LEU A 277 36.85 -3.77 28.19
CA LEU A 277 36.26 -2.57 27.60
C LEU A 277 36.19 -2.77 26.09
N CYS A 278 35.01 -2.66 25.52
CA CYS A 278 34.77 -3.03 24.13
C CYS A 278 34.22 -1.86 23.32
N VAL A 279 34.86 -1.56 22.20
CA VAL A 279 34.41 -0.58 21.21
C VAL A 279 33.54 -1.28 20.18
N MET A 280 32.31 -0.77 19.99
CA MET A 280 31.30 -1.33 19.08
C MET A 280 31.21 -0.48 17.81
N ALA A 281 32.04 -0.80 16.82
CA ALA A 281 32.06 -0.10 15.53
C ALA A 281 30.69 -0.16 14.81
N LEU A 282 29.96 -1.26 14.99
CA LEU A 282 28.63 -1.46 14.40
C LEU A 282 27.62 -0.39 14.86
N ASN A 283 27.78 0.13 16.08
CA ASN A 283 26.82 1.08 16.63
C ASN A 283 26.96 2.49 16.07
N VAL A 284 28.17 2.87 15.63
CA VAL A 284 28.44 4.14 14.92
C VAL A 284 27.63 4.22 13.62
N ILE A 285 27.35 3.08 13.00
CA ILE A 285 26.52 3.01 11.80
C ILE A 285 25.05 2.95 12.16
N ASN A 286 24.69 2.13 13.16
CA ASN A 286 23.30 2.00 13.59
C ASN A 286 22.74 3.34 14.03
N GLU A 287 23.49 4.16 14.77
CA GLU A 287 23.03 5.50 15.18
C GLU A 287 22.65 6.36 13.97
N LYS A 288 23.40 6.29 12.85
CA LYS A 288 23.13 7.05 11.62
C LYS A 288 21.98 6.49 10.81
N ILE A 289 21.84 5.16 10.78
CA ILE A 289 20.72 4.49 10.10
C ILE A 289 19.42 4.80 10.82
N PHE A 290 19.35 4.63 12.14
CA PHE A 290 18.09 4.78 12.87
C PHE A 290 17.64 6.23 12.99
N ILE A 291 18.56 7.20 13.09
CA ILE A 291 18.17 8.62 13.01
C ILE A 291 17.62 8.97 11.62
N PHE A 292 18.26 8.48 10.54
CA PHE A 292 17.76 8.67 9.18
C PHE A 292 16.39 8.00 8.97
N LEU A 293 16.22 6.77 9.46
CA LEU A 293 14.95 6.04 9.37
C LEU A 293 13.84 6.73 10.15
N TRP A 294 14.15 7.38 11.28
CA TRP A 294 13.16 8.16 12.02
C TRP A 294 12.56 9.27 11.17
N PHE A 295 13.40 10.11 10.56
CA PHE A 295 12.93 11.17 9.65
C PHE A 295 12.22 10.61 8.41
N TRP A 296 12.72 9.50 7.87
CA TRP A 296 12.09 8.82 6.74
C TRP A 296 10.68 8.30 7.10
N TYR A 297 10.50 7.69 8.26
CA TYR A 297 9.19 7.22 8.73
C TYR A 297 8.23 8.38 9.01
N CYS A 298 8.70 9.52 9.53
CA CYS A 298 7.89 10.73 9.64
C CYS A 298 7.42 11.25 8.27
N LEU A 299 8.34 11.33 7.29
CA LEU A 299 8.00 11.72 5.91
C LEU A 299 7.00 10.74 5.29
N LEU A 300 7.24 9.44 5.44
CA LEU A 300 6.38 8.39 4.92
C LEU A 300 4.98 8.43 5.56
N LEU A 301 4.90 8.74 6.85
CA LEU A 301 3.63 8.92 7.56
C LEU A 301 2.85 10.10 6.98
N ALA A 302 3.51 11.26 6.78
CA ALA A 302 2.90 12.44 6.18
C ALA A 302 2.37 12.15 4.75
N VAL A 303 3.17 11.48 3.91
CA VAL A 303 2.76 11.08 2.56
C VAL A 303 1.58 10.10 2.59
N THR A 304 1.58 9.17 3.54
CA THR A 304 0.50 8.17 3.69
C THR A 304 -0.80 8.82 4.12
N ILE A 305 -0.75 9.71 5.11
CA ILE A 305 -1.89 10.50 5.57
C ILE A 305 -2.44 11.34 4.42
N LEU A 306 -1.59 12.06 3.68
CA LEU A 306 -2.02 12.87 2.54
C LEU A 306 -2.66 12.00 1.43
N SER A 307 -2.12 10.81 1.17
CA SER A 307 -2.69 9.86 0.21
C SER A 307 -4.06 9.34 0.64
N LEU A 308 -4.26 9.06 1.94
CA LEU A 308 -5.55 8.62 2.49
C LEU A 308 -6.56 9.76 2.53
N LEU A 309 -6.14 10.98 2.88
CA LEU A 309 -6.99 12.17 2.81
C LEU A 309 -7.45 12.43 1.38
N TRP A 310 -6.55 12.35 0.41
CA TRP A 310 -6.91 12.44 -1.00
C TRP A 310 -7.95 11.37 -1.39
N ARG A 311 -7.78 10.13 -0.92
CA ARG A 311 -8.75 9.05 -1.15
C ARG A 311 -10.12 9.38 -0.55
N LEU A 312 -10.17 9.85 0.71
CA LEU A 312 -11.41 10.25 1.37
C LEU A 312 -12.11 11.39 0.63
N VAL A 313 -11.36 12.39 0.17
CA VAL A 313 -11.88 13.49 -0.65
C VAL A 313 -12.47 12.96 -1.95
N THR A 314 -11.77 12.07 -2.66
CA THR A 314 -12.30 11.46 -3.88
C THR A 314 -13.56 10.63 -3.64
N LEU A 315 -13.65 9.92 -2.52
CA LEU A 315 -14.83 9.11 -2.18
C LEU A 315 -16.05 9.98 -1.90
N TYR A 316 -15.88 11.08 -1.17
CA TYR A 316 -16.98 11.98 -0.81
C TYR A 316 -17.40 12.89 -1.98
N LEU A 317 -16.45 13.46 -2.72
CA LEU A 317 -16.74 14.43 -3.78
C LEU A 317 -17.17 13.79 -5.09
N HIS A 318 -16.86 12.51 -5.33
CA HIS A 318 -17.23 11.80 -6.55
C HIS A 318 -18.73 11.96 -6.88
N SER A 319 -19.61 11.71 -5.91
CA SER A 319 -21.06 11.78 -6.10
C SER A 319 -21.63 13.20 -6.05
N ARG A 320 -20.88 14.18 -5.55
CA ARG A 320 -21.41 15.51 -5.19
C ARG A 320 -21.02 16.62 -6.17
N SER A 321 -19.87 16.51 -6.84
CA SER A 321 -19.35 17.59 -7.68
C SER A 321 -18.85 17.13 -9.05
N ASN A 322 -19.63 17.48 -10.08
CA ASN A 322 -19.24 17.29 -11.48
C ASN A 322 -17.98 18.09 -11.85
N ALA A 323 -17.78 19.27 -11.24
CA ALA A 323 -16.59 20.09 -11.46
C ALA A 323 -15.33 19.43 -10.91
N PHE A 324 -15.43 18.77 -9.75
CA PHE A 324 -14.32 18.00 -9.18
C PHE A 324 -13.95 16.81 -10.07
N ASN A 325 -14.93 16.06 -10.58
CA ASN A 325 -14.67 14.96 -11.49
C ASN A 325 -14.03 15.44 -12.80
N GLY A 326 -14.48 16.57 -13.35
CA GLY A 326 -13.83 17.20 -14.50
C GLY A 326 -12.37 17.58 -14.21
N PHE A 327 -12.08 18.14 -13.04
CA PHE A 327 -10.72 18.44 -12.62
C PHE A 327 -9.85 17.17 -12.51
N VAL A 328 -10.33 16.14 -11.80
CA VAL A 328 -9.58 14.88 -11.60
C VAL A 328 -9.30 14.16 -12.93
N PHE A 329 -10.29 14.07 -13.83
CA PHE A 329 -10.09 13.47 -15.15
C PHE A 329 -9.20 14.30 -16.06
N SER A 330 -9.24 15.63 -15.97
CA SER A 330 -8.32 16.49 -16.72
C SER A 330 -6.86 16.33 -16.29
N LEU A 331 -6.63 16.00 -15.01
CA LEU A 331 -5.30 15.65 -14.49
C LEU A 331 -4.80 14.30 -15.03
N ALA A 332 -5.70 13.34 -15.27
CA ALA A 332 -5.36 12.03 -15.84
C ALA A 332 -5.21 12.07 -17.37
N CYS A 333 -6.02 12.88 -18.06
CA CYS A 333 -6.07 13.03 -19.50
C CYS A 333 -6.20 14.51 -19.86
N PRO A 334 -5.10 15.19 -20.23
CA PRO A 334 -5.17 16.59 -20.63
C PRO A 334 -5.96 16.74 -21.94
N GLY A 335 -7.12 17.39 -21.86
CA GLY A 335 -8.01 17.65 -23.00
C GLY A 335 -9.37 18.22 -22.56
N LYS A 336 -10.06 18.93 -23.47
CA LYS A 336 -11.43 19.40 -23.23
C LYS A 336 -12.40 18.22 -23.40
N PHE A 337 -12.89 17.67 -22.29
CA PHE A 337 -14.02 16.75 -22.29
C PHE A 337 -15.33 17.53 -22.43
N ASN A 338 -16.33 16.94 -23.09
CA ASN A 338 -17.65 17.53 -23.08
C ASN A 338 -18.21 17.42 -21.64
N PRO A 339 -18.81 18.49 -21.08
CA PRO A 339 -19.39 18.45 -19.75
C PRO A 339 -20.41 17.32 -19.55
N TRP A 340 -21.18 17.00 -20.60
CA TRP A 340 -22.20 15.97 -20.60
C TRP A 340 -21.65 14.54 -20.42
N ASP A 341 -20.48 14.25 -20.99
CA ASP A 341 -19.82 12.94 -20.84
C ASP A 341 -19.37 12.73 -19.39
N ILE A 342 -18.83 13.78 -18.77
CA ILE A 342 -18.39 13.75 -17.37
C ILE A 342 -19.59 13.61 -16.43
N VAL A 343 -20.69 14.33 -16.69
CA VAL A 343 -21.93 14.23 -15.88
C VAL A 343 -22.53 12.82 -15.97
N THR A 344 -22.56 12.23 -17.16
CA THR A 344 -23.07 10.86 -17.37
C THR A 344 -22.20 9.85 -16.62
N VAL A 345 -20.87 9.98 -16.70
CA VAL A 345 -19.94 9.12 -15.97
C VAL A 345 -20.00 9.34 -14.45
N THR A 346 -20.39 10.52 -13.99
CA THR A 346 -20.45 10.84 -12.55
C THR A 346 -21.70 10.27 -11.87
N ASN A 347 -22.84 10.35 -12.55
CA ASN A 347 -24.13 9.95 -11.94
C ASN A 347 -24.41 8.45 -12.02
N GLU A 348 -23.87 7.75 -13.03
CA GLU A 348 -24.23 6.36 -13.32
C GLU A 348 -23.23 5.33 -12.77
N PHE A 349 -22.00 5.75 -12.41
CA PHE A 349 -20.97 4.82 -11.96
C PHE A 349 -20.86 4.76 -10.43
N TYR A 350 -20.73 3.54 -9.90
CA TYR A 350 -20.29 3.34 -8.53
C TYR A 350 -18.85 3.85 -8.37
N PHE A 351 -18.46 4.24 -7.15
CA PHE A 351 -17.12 4.74 -6.85
C PHE A 351 -16.00 3.81 -7.35
N SER A 352 -16.22 2.48 -7.29
CA SER A 352 -15.24 1.51 -7.77
C SER A 352 -14.97 1.61 -9.26
N ASP A 353 -16.01 1.81 -10.04
CA ASP A 353 -15.93 1.85 -11.50
C ASP A 353 -15.36 3.19 -11.95
N TRP A 354 -15.75 4.29 -11.28
CA TRP A 354 -15.15 5.61 -11.49
C TRP A 354 -13.65 5.59 -11.23
N LEU A 355 -13.22 4.98 -10.11
CA LEU A 355 -11.81 4.94 -9.78
C LEU A 355 -11.04 4.05 -10.75
N PHE A 356 -11.60 2.90 -11.14
CA PHE A 356 -11.02 2.03 -12.15
C PHE A 356 -10.82 2.76 -13.48
N LEU A 357 -11.84 3.51 -13.90
CA LEU A 357 -11.82 4.32 -15.11
C LEU A 357 -10.76 5.43 -15.03
N TYR A 358 -10.62 6.08 -13.87
CA TYR A 358 -9.55 7.05 -13.63
C TYR A 358 -8.15 6.44 -13.80
N TYR A 359 -7.90 5.25 -13.25
CA TYR A 359 -6.62 4.56 -13.42
C TYR A 359 -6.39 4.10 -14.86
N LEU A 360 -7.44 3.66 -15.55
CA LEU A 360 -7.37 3.30 -16.96
C LEU A 360 -6.99 4.52 -17.81
N ALA A 361 -7.67 5.66 -17.60
CA ALA A 361 -7.41 6.92 -18.27
C ALA A 361 -5.95 7.37 -18.12
N ARG A 362 -5.41 7.30 -16.89
CA ARG A 362 -4.02 7.68 -16.58
C ARG A 362 -2.99 6.81 -17.31
N ASN A 363 -3.32 5.55 -17.55
CA ASN A 363 -2.42 4.60 -18.21
C ASN A 363 -2.47 4.68 -19.74
N MET A 364 -3.57 5.15 -20.30
CA MET A 364 -3.78 5.26 -21.74
C MET A 364 -3.35 6.62 -22.33
N GLU A 365 -3.38 6.72 -23.66
CA GLU A 365 -3.28 8.00 -24.37
C GLU A 365 -4.63 8.74 -24.35
N PRO A 366 -4.66 10.07 -24.14
CA PRO A 366 -5.90 10.83 -23.96
C PRO A 366 -6.89 10.71 -25.13
N TYR A 367 -6.39 10.68 -26.37
CA TYR A 367 -7.22 10.51 -27.57
C TYR A 367 -7.92 9.15 -27.57
N LEU A 368 -7.18 8.08 -27.25
CA LEU A 368 -7.70 6.71 -27.23
C LEU A 368 -8.75 6.52 -26.15
N PHE A 369 -8.51 7.07 -24.96
CA PHE A 369 -9.48 7.02 -23.86
C PHE A 369 -10.77 7.76 -24.22
N ARG A 370 -10.67 8.95 -24.84
CA ARG A 370 -11.85 9.73 -25.27
C ARG A 370 -12.66 8.99 -26.32
N GLN A 371 -12.00 8.42 -27.34
CA GLN A 371 -12.70 7.68 -28.39
C GLN A 371 -13.47 6.49 -27.80
N MET A 372 -12.85 5.74 -26.88
CA MET A 372 -13.52 4.64 -26.18
C MET A 372 -14.70 5.08 -25.33
N LEU A 373 -14.53 6.13 -24.54
CA LEU A 373 -15.55 6.61 -23.62
C LEU A 373 -16.80 7.09 -24.38
N LEU A 374 -16.60 7.84 -25.47
CA LEU A 374 -17.66 8.37 -26.32
C LEU A 374 -18.31 7.32 -27.22
N GLU A 375 -17.51 6.50 -27.91
CA GLU A 375 -18.07 5.59 -28.91
C GLU A 375 -18.69 4.34 -28.28
N HIS A 376 -18.26 3.90 -27.09
CA HIS A 376 -18.58 2.56 -26.59
C HIS A 376 -19.13 2.53 -25.16
N ILE A 377 -18.54 3.28 -24.21
CA ILE A 377 -18.96 3.19 -22.81
C ILE A 377 -20.29 3.92 -22.56
N ILE A 378 -20.40 5.17 -22.99
CA ILE A 378 -21.60 5.99 -22.78
C ILE A 378 -22.85 5.39 -23.47
N PRO A 379 -22.79 4.99 -24.76
CA PRO A 379 -23.99 4.51 -25.46
C PRO A 379 -24.52 3.19 -24.91
N GLU A 380 -23.64 2.31 -24.44
CA GLU A 380 -24.02 0.98 -23.97
C GLU A 380 -24.67 1.04 -22.59
N ILE A 381 -24.17 1.89 -21.71
CA ILE A 381 -24.80 2.19 -20.42
C ILE A 381 -26.18 2.82 -20.63
N GLN A 382 -26.29 3.76 -21.58
CA GLN A 382 -27.59 4.32 -21.95
C GLN A 382 -28.53 3.23 -22.50
N SER A 383 -28.02 2.27 -23.28
CA SER A 383 -28.83 1.17 -23.81
C SER A 383 -29.30 0.19 -22.72
N GLU A 384 -28.44 -0.18 -21.76
CA GLU A 384 -28.81 -1.05 -20.63
C GLU A 384 -29.86 -0.35 -19.75
N ARG A 385 -29.67 0.94 -19.45
CA ARG A 385 -30.64 1.72 -18.68
C ARG A 385 -31.97 1.83 -19.42
N ASN A 386 -31.95 2.13 -20.72
CA ASN A 386 -33.16 2.18 -21.51
C ASN A 386 -33.84 0.81 -21.54
N SER A 387 -33.10 -0.30 -21.61
CA SER A 387 -33.69 -1.64 -21.54
C SER A 387 -34.33 -1.96 -20.19
N MET A 388 -33.77 -1.47 -19.08
CA MET A 388 -34.41 -1.61 -17.76
C MET A 388 -35.65 -0.74 -17.60
N ILE A 389 -35.63 0.49 -18.14
CA ILE A 389 -36.78 1.41 -18.09
C ILE A 389 -37.92 0.88 -18.97
N TYR A 390 -37.64 0.51 -20.23
CA TYR A 390 -38.64 -0.07 -21.13
C TYR A 390 -39.13 -1.43 -20.62
N GLY A 391 -38.27 -2.25 -20.02
CA GLY A 391 -38.68 -3.50 -19.39
C GLY A 391 -39.64 -3.29 -18.21
N ALA A 392 -39.41 -2.26 -17.41
CA ALA A 392 -40.30 -1.89 -16.30
C ALA A 392 -41.63 -1.26 -16.77
N GLU A 393 -41.63 -0.48 -17.85
CA GLU A 393 -42.85 0.05 -18.48
C GLU A 393 -43.70 -1.05 -19.11
N ILE A 394 -43.07 -2.03 -19.76
CA ILE A 394 -43.78 -3.18 -20.34
C ILE A 394 -44.41 -4.05 -19.24
N ASP A 395 -43.73 -4.29 -18.11
CA ASP A 395 -44.33 -5.02 -16.98
C ASP A 395 -45.52 -4.25 -16.37
N ASP A 396 -45.44 -2.92 -16.24
CA ASP A 396 -46.54 -2.11 -15.70
C ASP A 396 -47.77 -2.07 -16.63
N ASP A 397 -47.57 -2.00 -17.95
CA ASP A 397 -48.65 -2.06 -18.93
C ASP A 397 -49.23 -3.48 -19.06
N THR A 398 -48.42 -4.53 -18.89
CA THR A 398 -48.90 -5.92 -18.89
C THR A 398 -49.76 -6.19 -17.65
N ILE A 399 -49.37 -5.68 -16.48
CA ILE A 399 -50.14 -5.77 -15.22
C ILE A 399 -51.45 -4.98 -15.33
N LYS A 400 -51.46 -3.80 -15.98
CA LYS A 400 -52.68 -3.03 -16.23
C LYS A 400 -53.63 -3.75 -17.18
N THR A 401 -53.10 -4.39 -18.22
CA THR A 401 -53.89 -5.15 -19.21
C THR A 401 -54.46 -6.44 -18.63
N GLU A 402 -53.75 -7.12 -17.71
CA GLU A 402 -54.29 -8.26 -16.97
C GLU A 402 -55.37 -7.83 -15.96
N LYS A 403 -55.20 -6.68 -15.29
CA LYS A 403 -56.24 -6.12 -14.42
C LYS A 403 -57.51 -5.73 -15.17
N SER A 404 -57.39 -5.10 -16.35
CA SER A 404 -58.57 -4.75 -17.14
C SER A 404 -59.31 -6.00 -17.64
N LYS A 405 -58.59 -7.08 -17.98
CA LYS A 405 -59.21 -8.37 -18.35
C LYS A 405 -59.89 -9.07 -17.17
N LEU A 406 -59.33 -8.94 -15.96
CA LEU A 406 -59.93 -9.47 -14.74
C LEU A 406 -61.20 -8.71 -14.34
N GLU A 407 -61.23 -7.39 -14.53
CA GLU A 407 -62.42 -6.56 -14.32
C GLU A 407 -63.51 -6.86 -15.38
N GLU A 408 -63.13 -7.04 -16.64
CA GLU A 408 -64.07 -7.39 -17.73
C GLU A 408 -64.65 -8.82 -17.57
N SER A 409 -63.90 -9.76 -16.96
CA SER A 409 -64.42 -11.09 -16.61
C SER A 409 -65.30 -11.13 -15.36
N ALA A 410 -65.20 -10.12 -14.48
CA ALA A 410 -66.04 -10.04 -13.28
C ALA A 410 -67.42 -9.41 -13.56
N ASP A 411 -67.53 -8.61 -14.64
CA ASP A 411 -68.79 -8.00 -15.07
C ASP A 411 -69.65 -8.96 -15.94
N GLU A 412 -69.09 -10.05 -16.48
CA GLU A 412 -69.84 -11.09 -17.20
C GLU A 412 -70.46 -12.18 -16.30
N GLU A 413 -70.10 -12.23 -15.00
CA GLU A 413 -70.58 -13.24 -14.04
C GLU A 413 -71.66 -12.70 -13.07
N TYR A 414 -72.39 -11.64 -13.45
CA TYR A 414 -73.50 -11.07 -12.66
C TYR A 414 -74.86 -11.09 -13.37
N ASP A 415 -75.05 -11.93 -14.39
CA ASP A 415 -76.34 -12.11 -15.07
C ASP A 415 -76.68 -13.60 -15.24
N SER A 416 -76.69 -14.36 -14.14
CA SER A 416 -77.49 -15.60 -14.02
C SER A 416 -77.63 -16.06 -12.56
N ASP A 417 -78.90 -16.24 -12.19
CA ASP A 417 -79.43 -16.99 -11.04
C ASP A 417 -79.25 -16.42 -9.62
N ASP A 418 -80.37 -15.93 -9.07
CA ASP A 418 -80.68 -16.23 -7.67
C ASP A 418 -82.21 -16.41 -7.44
N SER A 419 -82.57 -17.58 -6.88
CA SER A 419 -83.88 -17.82 -6.24
C SER A 419 -83.70 -18.75 -5.02
N LEU A 420 -83.94 -18.18 -3.82
CA LEU A 420 -84.32 -18.78 -2.51
C LEU A 420 -83.40 -19.90 -1.94
N HIS A 421 -83.05 -20.01 -0.64
CA HIS A 421 -83.60 -19.47 0.61
C HIS A 421 -82.56 -19.64 1.78
N SER A 422 -82.39 -18.60 2.61
CA SER A 422 -82.23 -18.54 4.10
C SER A 422 -81.43 -19.59 4.92
N GLU A 423 -80.43 -19.16 5.71
CA GLU A 423 -80.51 -18.76 7.15
C GLU A 423 -79.10 -18.43 7.73
N ASP A 424 -78.97 -17.25 8.35
CA ASP A 424 -78.28 -16.87 9.61
C ASP A 424 -76.78 -17.21 9.87
N MET A 425 -75.88 -16.37 10.43
CA MET A 425 -75.90 -14.99 10.95
C MET A 425 -74.43 -14.55 11.25
N GLU A 426 -74.09 -13.31 10.92
CA GLU A 426 -73.16 -12.36 11.58
C GLU A 426 -71.69 -12.74 11.95
N ASN A 427 -70.71 -12.13 11.27
CA ASN A 427 -70.07 -10.86 11.69
C ASN A 427 -68.73 -10.63 10.96
N ALA A 428 -68.71 -9.61 10.10
CA ALA A 428 -67.51 -8.84 9.72
C ALA A 428 -67.42 -7.61 10.66
N PRO A 429 -66.33 -6.80 10.68
CA PRO A 429 -66.12 -5.92 9.53
C PRO A 429 -64.65 -5.59 9.18
N SER A 430 -64.46 -5.31 7.89
CA SER A 430 -63.72 -4.16 7.32
C SER A 430 -62.31 -3.84 7.82
N SER A 431 -61.35 -3.71 6.90
CA SER A 431 -61.17 -2.46 6.14
C SER A 431 -59.78 -2.36 5.48
N SER A 432 -59.83 -1.93 4.22
CA SER A 432 -58.92 -0.99 3.55
C SER A 432 -57.46 -1.38 3.27
N LEU A 433 -57.22 -1.58 1.96
CA LEU A 433 -56.07 -1.04 1.25
C LEU A 433 -55.75 0.40 1.70
N SER A 434 -54.50 0.67 2.06
CA SER A 434 -53.67 1.76 1.52
C SER A 434 -52.43 1.95 2.41
N ALA A 435 -51.24 1.80 1.83
CA ALA A 435 -50.06 2.65 2.11
C ALA A 435 -48.81 2.04 1.45
N VAL A 436 -48.57 2.46 0.21
CA VAL A 436 -47.21 2.64 -0.30
C VAL A 436 -46.58 3.76 0.52
N ASN A 437 -45.57 3.45 1.35
CA ASN A 437 -44.28 4.15 1.32
C ASN A 437 -43.31 3.63 2.38
N GLU A 438 -42.03 3.75 2.01
CA GLU A 438 -40.88 3.89 2.92
C GLU A 438 -40.37 2.65 3.66
N LYS A 439 -39.23 2.09 3.20
CA LYS A 439 -37.98 2.15 3.99
C LYS A 439 -36.75 1.64 3.23
N ARG A 440 -35.89 2.62 2.97
CA ARG A 440 -34.43 2.54 2.86
C ARG A 440 -33.86 1.84 4.11
N VAL A 441 -33.19 0.70 3.96
CA VAL A 441 -32.41 0.07 5.04
C VAL A 441 -30.93 0.04 4.67
N LYS A 442 -30.16 0.81 5.44
CA LYS A 442 -28.70 0.76 5.58
C LYS A 442 -28.29 -0.64 6.03
N PHE A 443 -27.22 -1.19 5.47
CA PHE A 443 -26.47 -2.25 6.12
C PHE A 443 -25.09 -1.74 6.53
N THR A 444 -24.85 -1.91 7.83
CA THR A 444 -23.59 -1.90 8.58
C THR A 444 -22.52 -2.79 7.97
#